data_AF-A0A167V2G4-F1
#
_entry.id   AF-A0A167V2G4-F1
#
_cell.length_a   1.000
_cell.length_b   1.000
_cell.length_c   1.000
_cell.angle_alpha   90.00
_cell.angle_beta   90.00
_cell.angle_gamma   90.00
#
_symmetry.space_group_name_H-M   'P 1'
#
loop_
_entity.id
_entity.type
_entity.pdbx_description
1 polymer ?
#
loop_
_entity_poly.entity_id
_entity_poly.type
_entity_poly.pdbx_seq_one_letter_code
_entity_poly.pdbx_strand_id
1 'polypeptide(L)'
;MVRRHSRFQTGRRPRGYPGFKLDETHVTGPVSFLNPTSAHYEPSQQAEDIQAPPQIERLWRSRDNRKGRHAIRVDTEALPHVTRLTTPPLTQSVSAVAKIMLRMVTYVPYWDVSYLVAMSFTIGSAVFIVNGFFVWLPLVDRKTEFHGEITIAGGWTGFVGATIFELGGVLLLLEAFNTNHTGCFGWALESVLEKTIEDGVPQHAMKEIKPRMSECEHHHANRKSFLREKHHHTSNNVHSHLDDTGYVTSSPDGRSFRWIPSKSELCTHYFHEIGFIASFVLFVSATVFWIGAIVGIPAIFTRISQGLIDGLYWGTTTLGGTGFIVSSLLYMLETQSKWYIPAWHVLGWHIGLWNLLAVLGLLFVVRWARQVATLARIISRPSLHFGAH
;
A
#
# COMPACT_ATOMS: atom_id res chain seq x y z
N MET A 1 -18.28 19.28 25.50
CA MET A 1 -17.77 18.08 24.80
C MET A 1 -17.05 18.56 23.53
N VAL A 2 -15.74 18.68 23.61
CA VAL A 2 -14.91 19.48 22.68
C VAL A 2 -14.87 18.85 21.29
N ARG A 3 -15.11 19.66 20.25
CA ARG A 3 -15.22 19.29 18.83
C ARG A 3 -13.93 18.59 18.35
N ARG A 4 -14.10 17.47 17.62
CA ARG A 4 -13.08 16.68 16.89
C ARG A 4 -12.28 17.57 15.92
N HIS A 5 -11.28 18.31 16.40
CA HIS A 5 -10.50 19.34 15.67
C HIS A 5 -10.40 19.04 14.15
N SER A 6 -11.21 19.76 13.36
CA SER A 6 -11.23 19.84 11.89
C SER A 6 -10.76 18.58 11.15
N ARG A 7 -11.72 17.74 10.73
CA ARG A 7 -11.57 16.31 10.34
C ARG A 7 -10.47 15.95 9.30
N PHE A 8 -9.75 16.89 8.70
CA PHE A 8 -8.48 16.60 8.03
C PHE A 8 -7.47 17.66 8.47
N GLN A 9 -6.23 17.25 8.78
CA GLN A 9 -5.16 18.22 8.96
C GLN A 9 -4.95 19.05 7.68
N THR A 10 -4.49 20.28 7.84
CA THR A 10 -4.29 21.26 6.78
C THR A 10 -3.49 20.66 5.61
N GLY A 11 -3.98 20.83 4.38
CA GLY A 11 -3.36 20.29 3.16
C GLY A 11 -3.77 18.89 2.72
N ARG A 12 -4.67 18.22 3.46
CA ARG A 12 -5.21 16.89 3.09
C ARG A 12 -6.73 16.82 3.03
N ARG A 13 -7.44 17.95 3.10
CA ARG A 13 -8.86 17.99 2.68
C ARG A 13 -8.88 17.52 1.24
N PRO A 14 -9.54 16.40 0.90
CA PRO A 14 -9.72 16.07 -0.51
C PRO A 14 -10.52 17.25 -1.06
N ARG A 15 -9.93 17.96 -2.03
CA ARG A 15 -10.45 19.23 -2.55
C ARG A 15 -11.96 19.11 -2.72
N GLY A 16 -12.71 20.09 -2.20
CA GLY A 16 -14.13 20.19 -2.52
C GLY A 16 -14.25 20.19 -4.03
N TYR A 17 -14.97 19.22 -4.57
CA TYR A 17 -15.24 19.20 -6.01
C TYR A 17 -16.37 20.19 -6.25
N PRO A 18 -16.31 21.02 -7.31
CA PRO A 18 -17.46 21.80 -7.71
C PRO A 18 -18.67 20.86 -7.83
N GLY A 19 -19.79 21.21 -7.18
CA GLY A 19 -20.98 20.36 -7.17
C GLY A 19 -20.95 19.16 -6.21
N PHE A 20 -19.94 18.97 -5.33
CA PHE A 20 -19.99 17.97 -4.25
C PHE A 20 -19.54 18.55 -2.90
N LYS A 21 -20.33 18.28 -1.86
CA LYS A 21 -20.02 18.66 -0.48
C LYS A 21 -19.46 17.46 0.27
N LEU A 22 -18.39 17.68 1.04
CA LEU A 22 -17.90 16.69 1.99
C LEU A 22 -18.98 16.47 3.05
N ASP A 23 -19.47 15.24 3.16
CA ASP A 23 -20.30 14.87 4.29
C ASP A 23 -19.39 14.64 5.49
N GLU A 24 -19.32 15.65 6.35
CA GLU A 24 -18.50 15.59 7.55
C GLU A 24 -18.90 14.40 8.42
N THR A 25 -20.18 14.02 8.48
CA THR A 25 -20.68 12.95 9.36
C THR A 25 -20.12 11.57 9.02
N HIS A 26 -19.81 11.33 7.74
CA HIS A 26 -19.28 10.07 7.21
C HIS A 26 -17.75 10.09 6.95
N VAL A 27 -17.02 10.98 7.65
CA VAL A 27 -15.54 10.90 7.72
C VAL A 27 -15.11 9.95 8.84
N THR A 28 -14.39 8.90 8.49
CA THR A 28 -13.97 7.84 9.42
C THR A 28 -12.48 7.53 9.33
N GLY A 29 -11.92 7.10 10.46
CA GLY A 29 -10.53 6.68 10.57
C GLY A 29 -10.35 5.80 11.81
N PRO A 30 -9.43 4.84 11.79
CA PRO A 30 -9.25 3.88 12.86
C PRO A 30 -8.64 4.51 14.12
N VAL A 31 -7.83 5.57 13.96
CA VAL A 31 -7.00 6.18 15.01
C VAL A 31 -7.25 7.68 15.04
N SER A 32 -7.51 8.23 16.23
CA SER A 32 -7.97 9.62 16.40
C SER A 32 -6.89 10.70 16.24
N PHE A 33 -5.61 10.34 16.41
CA PHE A 33 -4.47 11.27 16.28
C PHE A 33 -3.84 11.28 14.88
N LEU A 34 -4.33 10.43 13.96
CA LEU A 34 -3.89 10.35 12.57
C LEU A 34 -5.00 10.87 11.65
N ASN A 35 -4.64 11.15 10.39
CA ASN A 35 -5.61 11.60 9.39
C ASN A 35 -6.67 10.52 9.11
N PRO A 36 -7.93 10.89 8.83
CA PRO A 36 -8.94 9.92 8.46
C PRO A 36 -8.59 9.14 7.20
N THR A 37 -9.01 7.90 7.16
CA THR A 37 -8.72 6.98 6.07
C THR A 37 -9.87 6.84 5.08
N SER A 38 -11.06 7.35 5.41
CA SER A 38 -12.24 7.32 4.55
C SER A 38 -13.10 8.58 4.69
N ALA A 39 -13.66 9.06 3.59
CA ALA A 39 -14.58 10.18 3.53
C ALA A 39 -15.64 9.99 2.45
N HIS A 40 -16.85 10.49 2.70
CA HIS A 40 -17.96 10.46 1.77
C HIS A 40 -18.25 11.87 1.24
N TYR A 41 -18.59 11.93 -0.05
CA TYR A 41 -18.95 13.15 -0.74
C TYR A 41 -20.34 13.00 -1.34
N GLU A 42 -21.21 13.94 -1.03
CA GLU A 42 -22.57 14.02 -1.54
C GLU A 42 -22.66 15.10 -2.64
N PRO A 43 -23.51 14.92 -3.65
CA PRO A 43 -23.81 15.98 -4.61
C PRO A 43 -24.33 17.23 -3.90
N SER A 44 -23.76 18.39 -4.22
CA SER A 44 -24.22 19.68 -3.73
C SER A 44 -25.50 20.05 -4.48
N GLN A 45 -26.63 20.02 -3.80
CA GLN A 45 -27.92 20.45 -4.37
C GLN A 45 -27.83 21.93 -4.80
N GLN A 46 -28.05 22.22 -6.08
CA GLN A 46 -28.45 23.56 -6.52
C GLN A 46 -29.95 23.71 -6.21
N ALA A 47 -30.33 24.86 -5.65
CA ALA A 47 -31.63 25.10 -5.01
C ALA A 47 -32.86 25.12 -5.94
N GLU A 48 -32.73 24.74 -7.21
CA GLU A 48 -33.80 24.85 -8.22
C GLU A 48 -34.24 23.51 -8.85
N ASP A 49 -33.67 22.37 -8.46
CA ASP A 49 -34.04 21.08 -9.07
C ASP A 49 -35.17 20.37 -8.30
N ILE A 50 -36.37 20.28 -8.90
CA ILE A 50 -37.60 19.74 -8.31
C ILE A 50 -37.60 18.19 -8.26
N GLN A 51 -36.61 17.54 -8.87
CA GLN A 51 -36.46 16.08 -8.86
C GLN A 51 -35.21 15.65 -8.09
N ALA A 52 -35.38 14.75 -7.12
CA ALA A 52 -34.26 14.15 -6.38
C ALA A 52 -33.31 13.46 -7.38
N PRO A 53 -32.07 13.93 -7.55
CA PRO A 53 -31.13 13.31 -8.47
C PRO A 53 -30.78 11.89 -7.98
N PRO A 54 -30.42 10.96 -8.89
CA PRO A 54 -29.94 9.64 -8.49
C PRO A 54 -28.78 9.79 -7.50
N GLN A 55 -28.86 9.11 -6.34
CA GLN A 55 -27.85 9.20 -5.28
C GLN A 55 -26.55 8.53 -5.71
N ILE A 56 -25.70 9.30 -6.41
CA ILE A 56 -24.33 8.93 -6.72
C ILE A 56 -23.46 9.47 -5.58
N GLU A 57 -23.13 8.58 -4.64
CA GLU A 57 -22.21 8.88 -3.55
C GLU A 57 -20.78 8.62 -3.98
N ARG A 58 -19.89 9.54 -3.61
CA ARG A 58 -18.45 9.36 -3.87
C ARG A 58 -17.72 8.95 -2.60
N LEU A 59 -17.01 7.83 -2.71
CA LEU A 59 -16.22 7.27 -1.62
C LEU A 59 -14.74 7.56 -1.84
N TRP A 60 -14.14 8.32 -0.94
CA TRP A 60 -12.70 8.52 -0.88
C TRP A 60 -12.10 7.62 0.20
N ARG A 61 -11.02 6.91 -0.14
CA ARG A 61 -10.21 6.12 0.80
C ARG A 61 -8.74 6.42 0.62
N SER A 62 -7.99 6.57 1.71
CA SER A 62 -6.56 6.93 1.68
C SER A 62 -5.73 5.93 0.87
N ARG A 63 -5.94 4.63 1.08
CA ARG A 63 -5.26 3.57 0.32
C ARG A 63 -5.59 3.60 -1.17
N ASP A 64 -6.86 3.81 -1.52
CA ASP A 64 -7.30 3.81 -2.92
C ASP A 64 -6.70 5.02 -3.63
N ASN A 65 -6.69 6.20 -2.99
CA ASN A 65 -5.99 7.39 -3.47
C ASN A 65 -4.49 7.15 -3.69
N ARG A 66 -3.80 6.46 -2.76
CA ARG A 66 -2.37 6.11 -2.95
C ARG A 66 -2.13 5.22 -4.16
N LYS A 67 -3.07 4.32 -4.45
CA LYS A 67 -3.02 3.38 -5.58
C LYS A 67 -3.69 3.91 -6.85
N GLY A 68 -4.08 5.20 -6.90
CA GLY A 68 -4.81 5.81 -8.00
C GLY A 68 -6.19 5.20 -8.31
N ARG A 69 -6.78 4.48 -7.34
CA ARG A 69 -8.10 3.88 -7.44
C ARG A 69 -9.14 4.85 -6.87
N HIS A 70 -10.27 4.94 -7.53
CA HIS A 70 -11.36 5.83 -7.13
C HIS A 70 -12.67 5.06 -7.22
N ALA A 71 -13.37 4.94 -6.09
CA ALA A 71 -14.61 4.18 -5.99
C ALA A 71 -15.81 5.12 -6.11
N ILE A 72 -16.77 4.76 -6.96
CA ILE A 72 -18.12 5.35 -6.96
C ILE A 72 -19.05 4.36 -6.28
N ARG A 73 -19.95 4.87 -5.45
CA ARG A 73 -21.11 4.12 -4.99
C ARG A 73 -22.34 4.65 -5.73
N VAL A 74 -22.98 3.77 -6.50
CA VAL A 74 -24.23 4.07 -7.19
C VAL A 74 -25.32 3.28 -6.47
N ASP A 75 -26.28 3.97 -5.86
CA ASP A 75 -27.47 3.30 -5.34
C ASP A 75 -28.36 2.89 -6.53
N THR A 76 -28.35 1.60 -6.85
CA THR A 76 -29.10 1.07 -8.00
C THR A 76 -30.59 0.89 -7.69
N GLU A 77 -30.97 0.86 -6.41
CA GLU A 77 -32.36 0.73 -5.96
C GLU A 77 -33.10 2.07 -5.98
N ALA A 78 -32.38 3.15 -5.70
CA ALA A 78 -32.89 4.52 -5.79
C ALA A 78 -32.89 5.10 -7.22
N LEU A 79 -32.31 4.40 -8.21
CA LEU A 79 -32.35 4.84 -9.60
C LEU A 79 -33.75 4.59 -10.18
N PRO A 80 -34.49 5.61 -10.63
CA PRO A 80 -35.70 5.37 -11.41
C PRO A 80 -35.34 4.55 -12.65
N HIS A 81 -36.16 3.54 -12.98
CA HIS A 81 -36.04 2.66 -14.15
C HIS A 81 -35.88 3.39 -15.52
N VAL A 82 -35.95 4.72 -15.52
CA VAL A 82 -35.82 5.63 -16.66
C VAL A 82 -34.36 5.92 -17.01
N THR A 83 -33.43 5.92 -16.05
CA THR A 83 -32.00 6.18 -16.29
C THR A 83 -31.28 4.89 -16.64
N ARG A 84 -31.12 4.58 -17.95
CA ARG A 84 -30.30 3.45 -18.46
C ARG A 84 -28.79 3.69 -18.23
N LEU A 85 -28.37 3.89 -16.99
CA LEU A 85 -26.96 3.98 -16.62
C LEU A 85 -26.35 2.57 -16.66
N THR A 86 -25.54 2.28 -17.68
CA THR A 86 -24.73 1.05 -17.67
C THR A 86 -23.53 1.30 -16.75
N THR A 87 -23.60 0.79 -15.53
CA THR A 87 -22.44 0.77 -14.63
C THR A 87 -21.44 -0.29 -15.11
N PRO A 88 -20.12 -0.09 -14.89
CA PRO A 88 -19.15 -1.12 -15.21
C PRO A 88 -19.49 -2.42 -14.46
N PRO A 89 -19.32 -3.59 -15.09
CA PRO A 89 -19.66 -4.86 -14.47
C PRO A 89 -18.86 -5.06 -13.18
N LEU A 90 -19.48 -5.66 -12.16
CA LEU A 90 -18.78 -5.98 -10.92
C LEU A 90 -17.55 -6.84 -11.25
N THR A 91 -16.38 -6.38 -10.80
CA THR A 91 -15.09 -7.07 -11.00
C THR A 91 -14.93 -8.31 -10.12
N GLN A 92 -15.98 -8.72 -9.42
CA GLN A 92 -15.99 -9.89 -8.53
C GLN A 92 -16.22 -11.21 -9.27
N SER A 93 -16.53 -11.19 -10.58
CA SER A 93 -16.69 -12.41 -11.35
C SER A 93 -15.35 -13.13 -11.58
N VAL A 94 -15.36 -14.46 -11.49
CA VAL A 94 -14.16 -15.31 -11.68
C VAL A 94 -13.49 -15.04 -13.03
N SER A 95 -14.27 -14.85 -14.10
CA SER A 95 -13.74 -14.52 -15.42
C SER A 95 -13.02 -13.16 -15.44
N ALA A 96 -13.56 -12.15 -14.76
CA ALA A 96 -12.89 -10.86 -14.64
C ALA A 96 -11.59 -10.97 -13.84
N VAL A 97 -11.60 -11.70 -12.72
CA VAL A 97 -10.39 -11.95 -11.90
C VAL A 97 -9.33 -12.68 -12.71
N ALA A 98 -9.69 -13.73 -13.43
CA ALA A 98 -8.77 -14.49 -14.28
C ALA A 98 -8.17 -13.61 -15.40
N LYS A 99 -8.98 -12.77 -16.05
CA LYS A 99 -8.51 -11.80 -17.05
C LYS A 99 -7.54 -10.78 -16.44
N ILE A 100 -7.80 -10.30 -15.23
CA ILE A 100 -6.90 -9.37 -14.52
C ILE A 100 -5.59 -10.08 -14.18
N MET A 101 -5.61 -11.30 -13.64
CA MET A 101 -4.41 -12.08 -13.35
C MET A 101 -3.58 -12.34 -14.62
N LEU A 102 -4.23 -12.77 -15.70
CA LEU A 102 -3.57 -12.96 -16.99
C LEU A 102 -2.93 -11.66 -17.49
N ARG A 103 -3.62 -10.53 -17.33
CA ARG A 103 -3.08 -9.22 -17.70
C ARG A 103 -1.87 -8.83 -16.86
N MET A 104 -1.84 -9.15 -15.55
CA MET A 104 -0.69 -8.85 -14.68
C MET A 104 0.58 -9.60 -15.10
N VAL A 105 0.45 -10.80 -15.67
CA VAL A 105 1.59 -11.61 -16.14
C VAL A 105 1.95 -11.36 -17.61
N THR A 106 1.01 -10.90 -18.44
CA THR A 106 1.24 -10.66 -19.88
C THR A 106 1.61 -9.21 -20.20
N TYR A 107 1.22 -8.26 -19.36
CA TYR A 107 1.50 -6.84 -19.54
C TYR A 107 2.27 -6.31 -18.33
N VAL A 108 3.49 -5.84 -18.57
CA VAL A 108 4.43 -5.36 -17.53
C VAL A 108 4.52 -3.84 -17.58
N PRO A 109 3.65 -3.10 -16.85
CA PRO A 109 3.75 -1.65 -16.75
C PRO A 109 4.88 -1.26 -15.80
N TYR A 110 6.13 -1.32 -16.27
CA TYR A 110 7.31 -0.99 -15.47
C TYR A 110 7.35 0.46 -14.97
N TRP A 111 6.52 1.36 -15.53
CA TRP A 111 6.38 2.75 -15.07
C TRP A 111 5.36 2.93 -13.94
N ASP A 112 4.66 1.87 -13.55
CA ASP A 112 3.68 1.89 -12.46
C ASP A 112 4.35 1.39 -11.17
N VAL A 113 4.59 2.29 -10.21
CA VAL A 113 5.21 1.95 -8.92
C VAL A 113 4.35 0.93 -8.16
N SER A 114 3.02 1.03 -8.19
CA SER A 114 2.14 0.04 -7.54
C SER A 114 2.31 -1.34 -8.13
N TYR A 115 2.48 -1.44 -9.45
CA TYR A 115 2.76 -2.71 -10.12
C TYR A 115 4.13 -3.25 -9.71
N LEU A 116 5.17 -2.41 -9.73
CA LEU A 116 6.52 -2.82 -9.31
C LEU A 116 6.54 -3.29 -7.86
N VAL A 117 5.88 -2.58 -6.94
CA VAL A 117 5.69 -2.99 -5.55
C VAL A 117 5.05 -4.36 -5.47
N ALA A 118 3.91 -4.55 -6.15
CA ALA A 118 3.19 -5.82 -6.12
C ALA A 118 4.03 -6.97 -6.67
N MET A 119 4.76 -6.75 -7.77
CA MET A 119 5.61 -7.76 -8.37
C MET A 119 6.82 -8.11 -7.50
N SER A 120 7.49 -7.12 -6.91
CA SER A 120 8.63 -7.34 -6.00
C SER A 120 8.23 -8.21 -4.81
N PHE A 121 7.14 -7.86 -4.10
CA PHE A 121 6.68 -8.68 -2.98
C PHE A 121 6.19 -10.07 -3.41
N THR A 122 5.59 -10.19 -4.60
CA THR A 122 5.15 -11.50 -5.15
C THR A 122 6.34 -12.40 -5.44
N ILE A 123 7.33 -11.90 -6.19
CA ILE A 123 8.53 -12.65 -6.57
C ILE A 123 9.36 -12.96 -5.32
N GLY A 124 9.54 -11.98 -4.43
CA GLY A 124 10.22 -12.19 -3.17
C GLY A 124 9.56 -13.29 -2.32
N SER A 125 8.22 -13.30 -2.25
CA SER A 125 7.48 -14.33 -1.52
C SER A 125 7.68 -15.71 -2.13
N ALA A 126 7.68 -15.82 -3.47
CA ALA A 126 7.99 -17.06 -4.16
C ALA A 126 9.42 -17.55 -3.86
N VAL A 127 10.39 -16.65 -3.82
CA VAL A 127 11.77 -16.97 -3.43
C VAL A 127 11.83 -17.45 -1.97
N PHE A 128 11.07 -16.85 -1.05
CA PHE A 128 11.01 -17.32 0.34
C PHE A 128 10.28 -18.66 0.51
N ILE A 129 9.31 -18.99 -0.34
CA ILE A 129 8.71 -20.34 -0.38
C ILE A 129 9.78 -21.36 -0.78
N VAL A 130 10.54 -21.08 -1.85
CA VAL A 130 11.66 -21.94 -2.29
C VAL A 130 12.73 -22.06 -1.21
N ASN A 131 13.10 -20.94 -0.58
CA ASN A 131 14.02 -20.93 0.56
C ASN A 131 13.51 -21.81 1.70
N GLY A 132 12.21 -21.72 2.02
CA GLY A 132 11.54 -22.56 3.00
C GLY A 132 11.74 -24.04 2.72
N PHE A 133 11.61 -24.49 1.47
CA PHE A 133 11.93 -25.87 1.11
C PHE A 133 13.39 -26.23 1.40
N PHE A 134 14.36 -25.41 0.98
CA PHE A 134 15.78 -25.70 1.23
C PHE A 134 16.17 -25.75 2.72
N VAL A 135 15.53 -24.94 3.56
CA VAL A 135 15.90 -24.89 5.00
C VAL A 135 15.08 -25.82 5.88
N TRP A 136 13.86 -26.20 5.46
CA TRP A 136 12.93 -26.97 6.28
C TRP A 136 12.72 -28.41 5.80
N LEU A 137 12.63 -28.66 4.48
CA LEU A 137 12.35 -30.01 3.97
C LEU A 137 13.41 -31.04 4.38
N PRO A 138 14.73 -30.74 4.37
CA PRO A 138 15.76 -31.66 4.86
C PRO A 138 15.61 -32.04 6.34
N LEU A 139 14.98 -31.17 7.14
CA LEU A 139 14.78 -31.42 8.57
C LEU A 139 13.63 -32.41 8.83
N VAL A 140 12.67 -32.50 7.91
CA VAL A 140 11.53 -33.42 7.99
C VAL A 140 11.85 -34.76 7.34
N ASP A 141 12.42 -34.74 6.13
CA ASP A 141 12.85 -35.93 5.43
C ASP A 141 14.30 -35.80 4.97
N ARG A 142 15.21 -36.39 5.76
CA ARG A 142 16.65 -36.41 5.48
C ARG A 142 17.00 -37.07 4.14
N LYS A 143 16.11 -37.87 3.55
CA LYS A 143 16.37 -38.50 2.23
C LYS A 143 16.32 -37.49 1.08
N THR A 144 15.73 -36.32 1.32
CA THR A 144 15.67 -35.23 0.33
C THR A 144 16.93 -34.35 0.35
N GLU A 145 17.75 -34.46 1.41
CA GLU A 145 18.91 -33.59 1.61
C GLU A 145 19.99 -33.82 0.55
N PHE A 146 20.41 -32.73 -0.11
CA PHE A 146 21.60 -32.73 -0.97
C PHE A 146 22.71 -31.83 -0.43
N HIS A 147 23.92 -32.02 -0.95
CA HIS A 147 25.11 -31.33 -0.45
C HIS A 147 24.97 -29.80 -0.55
N GLY A 148 25.04 -29.14 0.60
CA GLY A 148 24.95 -27.67 0.68
C GLY A 148 23.54 -27.12 0.55
N GLU A 149 22.49 -27.94 0.63
CA GLU A 149 21.09 -27.47 0.53
C GLU A 149 20.75 -26.42 1.59
N ILE A 150 20.91 -26.75 2.88
CA ILE A 150 20.57 -25.83 3.97
C ILE A 150 21.53 -24.63 4.00
N THR A 151 22.84 -24.88 3.87
CA THR A 151 23.86 -23.85 4.07
C THR A 151 24.00 -22.95 2.84
N ILE A 152 24.23 -23.53 1.66
CA ILE A 152 24.48 -22.79 0.41
C ILE A 152 23.18 -22.31 -0.20
N ALA A 153 22.27 -23.22 -0.54
CA ALA A 153 21.02 -22.85 -1.20
C ALA A 153 20.14 -22.02 -0.28
N GLY A 154 20.00 -22.41 1.00
CA GLY A 154 19.30 -21.63 2.02
C GLY A 154 19.89 -20.24 2.24
N GLY A 155 21.21 -20.11 2.39
CA GLY A 155 21.85 -18.80 2.59
C GLY A 155 21.67 -17.85 1.40
N TRP A 156 21.92 -18.33 0.17
CA TRP A 156 21.79 -17.48 -1.03
C TRP A 156 20.35 -17.13 -1.37
N THR A 157 19.42 -18.08 -1.28
CA THR A 157 18.00 -17.79 -1.55
C THR A 157 17.40 -16.86 -0.51
N GLY A 158 17.82 -16.98 0.76
CA GLY A 158 17.44 -16.03 1.81
C GLY A 158 17.93 -14.61 1.52
N PHE A 159 19.19 -14.46 1.10
CA PHE A 159 19.75 -13.17 0.69
C PHE A 159 19.03 -12.56 -0.53
N VAL A 160 18.77 -13.36 -1.58
CA VAL A 160 18.04 -12.91 -2.77
C VAL A 160 16.62 -12.47 -2.41
N GLY A 161 15.90 -13.28 -1.62
CA GLY A 161 14.55 -12.95 -1.16
C GLY A 161 14.52 -11.65 -0.36
N ALA A 162 15.44 -11.49 0.59
CA ALA A 162 15.55 -10.27 1.40
C ALA A 162 15.88 -9.03 0.55
N THR A 163 16.76 -9.17 -0.45
CA THR A 163 17.13 -8.07 -1.35
C THR A 163 15.94 -7.62 -2.20
N ILE A 164 15.14 -8.55 -2.70
CA ILE A 164 13.91 -8.23 -3.45
C ILE A 164 12.89 -7.51 -2.55
N PHE A 165 12.75 -7.94 -1.30
CA PHE A 165 11.89 -7.28 -0.32
C PHE A 165 12.38 -5.86 0.02
N GLU A 166 13.68 -5.65 0.13
CA GLU A 166 14.27 -4.32 0.36
C GLU A 166 13.95 -3.37 -0.80
N LEU A 167 14.15 -3.81 -2.04
CA LEU A 167 13.76 -3.06 -3.24
C LEU A 167 12.25 -2.76 -3.26
N GLY A 168 11.43 -3.75 -2.88
CA GLY A 168 9.99 -3.57 -2.70
C GLY A 168 9.64 -2.53 -1.63
N GLY A 169 10.37 -2.50 -0.52
CA GLY A 169 10.24 -1.51 0.55
C GLY A 169 10.56 -0.09 0.11
N VAL A 170 11.63 0.09 -0.67
CA VAL A 170 11.98 1.39 -1.28
C VAL A 170 10.87 1.87 -2.22
N LEU A 171 10.39 0.99 -3.11
CA LEU A 171 9.31 1.31 -4.03
C LEU A 171 8.00 1.66 -3.31
N LEU A 172 7.71 0.98 -2.21
CA LEU A 172 6.54 1.23 -1.37
C LEU A 172 6.62 2.61 -0.70
N LEU A 173 7.81 3.01 -0.26
CA LEU A 173 8.05 4.35 0.27
C LEU A 173 7.89 5.43 -0.82
N LEU A 174 8.42 5.18 -2.02
CA LEU A 174 8.24 6.07 -3.18
C LEU A 174 6.76 6.21 -3.57
N GLU A 175 5.99 5.13 -3.54
CA GLU A 175 4.54 5.16 -3.76
C GLU A 175 3.84 6.04 -2.71
N ALA A 176 4.23 5.91 -1.44
CA ALA A 176 3.67 6.71 -0.37
C ALA A 176 4.01 8.22 -0.50
N PHE A 177 5.18 8.56 -1.03
CA PHE A 177 5.53 9.95 -1.34
C PHE A 177 4.72 10.54 -2.49
N ASN A 178 4.40 9.74 -3.51
CA ASN A 178 3.76 10.17 -4.75
C ASN A 178 2.22 10.04 -4.74
N THR A 179 1.61 10.17 -3.56
CA THR A 179 0.15 10.27 -3.43
C THR A 179 -0.31 11.64 -3.93
N ASN A 180 -0.98 11.69 -5.09
CA ASN A 180 -1.49 12.96 -5.58
C ASN A 180 -2.74 13.39 -4.77
N HIS A 181 -2.86 14.70 -4.56
CA HIS A 181 -3.94 15.33 -3.78
C HIS A 181 -5.19 15.60 -4.63
N THR A 182 -5.07 15.53 -5.96
CA THR A 182 -6.20 15.61 -6.88
C THR A 182 -6.74 14.21 -7.15
N GLY A 183 -7.95 13.92 -6.66
CA GLY A 183 -8.64 12.70 -7.08
C GLY A 183 -8.99 12.82 -8.56
N CYS A 184 -8.16 12.22 -9.43
CA CYS A 184 -8.27 12.22 -10.90
C CYS A 184 -9.68 11.92 -11.45
N PHE A 185 -10.52 11.33 -10.61
CA PHE A 185 -11.79 10.76 -11.00
C PHE A 185 -12.96 11.74 -10.91
N GLY A 186 -12.83 12.86 -10.18
CA GLY A 186 -13.90 13.87 -10.08
C GLY A 186 -14.17 14.57 -11.41
N TRP A 187 -13.10 14.99 -12.08
CA TRP A 187 -13.17 15.79 -13.31
C TRP A 187 -13.77 15.04 -14.51
N ALA A 188 -13.57 13.71 -14.55
CA ALA A 188 -14.07 12.87 -15.64
C ALA A 188 -15.59 12.63 -15.57
N LEU A 189 -16.18 12.61 -14.36
CA LEU A 189 -17.64 12.53 -14.20
C LEU A 189 -18.27 13.93 -14.29
N GLU A 190 -17.59 14.94 -13.73
CA GLU A 190 -17.98 16.35 -13.77
C GLU A 190 -18.09 16.88 -15.20
N SER A 191 -17.08 16.68 -16.05
CA SER A 191 -17.12 17.10 -17.46
C SER A 191 -18.20 16.40 -18.30
N VAL A 192 -18.68 15.23 -17.87
CA VAL A 192 -19.79 14.52 -18.52
C VAL A 192 -21.13 15.04 -18.01
N LEU A 193 -21.24 15.32 -16.71
CA LEU A 193 -22.44 15.89 -16.10
C LEU A 193 -22.67 17.35 -16.56
N GLU A 194 -21.62 18.18 -16.56
CA GLU A 194 -21.65 19.59 -16.97
C GLU A 194 -22.03 19.75 -18.44
N LYS A 195 -21.45 18.94 -19.34
CA LYS A 195 -21.86 18.89 -20.76
C LYS A 195 -23.33 18.49 -20.97
N THR A 196 -23.84 17.62 -20.11
CA THR A 196 -25.26 17.21 -20.20
C THR A 196 -26.20 18.34 -19.79
N ILE A 197 -25.76 19.22 -18.88
CA ILE A 197 -26.52 20.38 -18.41
C ILE A 197 -26.43 21.55 -19.41
N GLU A 198 -25.26 21.82 -19.98
CA GLU A 198 -25.06 22.93 -20.93
C GLU A 198 -25.75 22.73 -22.29
N ASP A 199 -25.79 21.49 -22.80
CA ASP A 199 -26.30 21.23 -24.16
C ASP A 199 -27.84 21.16 -24.23
N GLY A 200 -28.57 21.35 -23.11
CA GLY A 200 -30.04 21.34 -23.08
C GLY A 200 -30.67 20.01 -23.58
N VAL A 201 -29.88 18.93 -23.59
CA VAL A 201 -30.29 17.64 -24.15
C VAL A 201 -31.27 16.97 -23.17
N PRO A 202 -32.50 16.65 -23.59
CA PRO A 202 -33.45 15.97 -22.71
C PRO A 202 -32.87 14.62 -22.30
N GLN A 203 -32.65 14.41 -20.99
CA GLN A 203 -32.35 13.21 -20.16
C GLN A 203 -32.10 11.82 -20.81
N HIS A 204 -31.71 11.74 -22.07
CA HIS A 204 -31.50 10.52 -22.81
C HIS A 204 -30.02 10.25 -22.96
N ALA A 205 -29.60 9.35 -22.07
CA ALA A 205 -28.50 8.41 -22.21
C ALA A 205 -27.09 8.90 -21.85
N MET A 206 -26.86 9.13 -20.54
CA MET A 206 -25.63 8.63 -19.91
C MET A 206 -25.59 7.10 -20.08
N LYS A 207 -25.11 6.61 -21.23
CA LYS A 207 -25.15 5.18 -21.55
C LYS A 207 -24.00 4.41 -20.92
N GLU A 208 -22.90 5.06 -20.55
CA GLU A 208 -21.71 4.39 -20.02
C GLU A 208 -20.81 5.34 -19.22
N ILE A 209 -20.46 4.98 -17.98
CA ILE A 209 -19.48 5.71 -17.16
C ILE A 209 -18.08 5.19 -17.51
N LYS A 210 -17.26 6.00 -18.19
CA LYS A 210 -15.86 5.65 -18.52
C LYS A 210 -14.86 6.55 -17.80
N PRO A 211 -13.80 5.99 -17.19
CA PRO A 211 -12.73 6.79 -16.60
C PRO A 211 -11.89 7.45 -17.70
N ARG A 212 -11.69 8.77 -17.63
CA ARG A 212 -10.84 9.52 -18.57
C ARG A 212 -9.38 9.50 -18.09
N MET A 213 -8.62 8.51 -18.56
CA MET A 213 -7.24 8.28 -18.09
C MET A 213 -6.25 9.40 -18.46
N SER A 214 -6.54 10.21 -19.48
CA SER A 214 -5.66 11.29 -19.97
C SER A 214 -5.55 12.47 -19.00
N GLU A 215 -6.51 12.62 -18.09
CA GLU A 215 -6.57 13.70 -17.10
C GLU A 215 -6.08 13.25 -15.73
N CYS A 216 -5.63 11.99 -15.62
CA CYS A 216 -5.12 11.50 -14.37
C CYS A 216 -3.64 11.81 -14.19
N GLU A 217 -3.33 12.57 -13.13
CA GLU A 217 -1.98 12.94 -12.75
C GLU A 217 -1.25 11.89 -11.89
N HIS A 218 -1.88 10.76 -11.53
CA HIS A 218 -1.17 9.70 -10.82
C HIS A 218 -0.09 9.04 -11.70
N HIS A 219 1.00 8.60 -11.06
CA HIS A 219 2.12 7.95 -11.73
C HIS A 219 1.74 6.67 -12.50
N HIS A 220 0.60 6.05 -12.19
CA HIS A 220 0.04 4.89 -12.91
C HIS A 220 -0.37 5.21 -14.36
N ALA A 221 -0.90 6.42 -14.60
CA ALA A 221 -1.42 6.82 -15.91
C ALA A 221 -0.31 7.38 -16.82
N ASN A 222 0.73 7.96 -16.24
CA ASN A 222 1.80 8.62 -16.98
C ASN A 222 3.03 7.71 -17.17
N ARG A 223 3.21 7.19 -18.39
CA ARG A 223 4.37 6.35 -18.77
C ARG A 223 5.73 7.03 -18.61
N LYS A 224 5.78 8.36 -18.53
CA LYS A 224 7.02 9.16 -18.39
C LYS A 224 7.24 9.66 -16.97
N SER A 225 6.45 9.19 -15.98
CA SER A 225 6.50 9.69 -14.60
C SER A 225 7.91 9.56 -14.00
N PHE A 226 8.59 8.43 -14.19
CA PHE A 226 9.94 8.19 -13.67
C PHE A 226 11.06 9.03 -14.31
N LEU A 227 10.86 9.55 -15.53
CA LEU A 227 11.94 10.08 -16.38
C LEU A 227 11.90 11.60 -16.59
N ARG A 228 10.88 12.31 -16.08
CA ARG A 228 10.73 13.74 -16.42
C ARG A 228 10.29 14.59 -15.24
N GLU A 229 11.25 15.31 -14.67
CA GLU A 229 11.03 16.59 -14.01
C GLU A 229 10.68 17.61 -15.11
N LYS A 230 9.39 17.93 -15.28
CA LYS A 230 8.99 19.01 -16.19
C LYS A 230 8.91 20.30 -15.40
N HIS A 231 9.92 21.15 -15.52
CA HIS A 231 9.72 22.59 -15.38
C HIS A 231 9.00 23.09 -16.64
N HIS A 232 7.67 23.24 -16.59
CA HIS A 232 6.95 24.05 -17.58
C HIS A 232 6.53 25.36 -16.93
N HIS A 233 7.36 26.39 -17.09
CA HIS A 233 6.86 27.75 -17.09
C HIS A 233 6.11 27.98 -18.39
N THR A 234 4.79 28.01 -18.34
CA THR A 234 4.01 28.86 -19.26
C THR A 234 2.71 29.23 -18.59
N SER A 235 2.68 30.50 -18.17
CA SER A 235 1.53 31.27 -17.73
C SER A 235 0.32 31.02 -18.63
N ASN A 236 -0.83 30.74 -18.01
CA ASN A 236 -2.11 31.35 -18.39
C ASN A 236 -3.07 31.24 -17.20
N ASN A 237 -3.24 32.37 -16.51
CA ASN A 237 -4.33 32.78 -15.63
C ASN A 237 -5.30 31.69 -15.13
N VAL A 238 -4.88 30.92 -14.12
CA VAL A 238 -5.81 30.21 -13.23
C VAL A 238 -5.56 30.71 -11.82
N HIS A 239 -6.61 31.26 -11.21
CA HIS A 239 -6.59 31.86 -9.88
C HIS A 239 -5.90 30.95 -8.86
N SER A 240 -4.79 31.43 -8.33
CA SER A 240 -4.12 30.89 -7.15
C SER A 240 -5.01 31.09 -5.93
N HIS A 241 -5.84 30.10 -5.60
CA HIS A 241 -6.46 30.04 -4.27
C HIS A 241 -5.39 29.57 -3.27
N LEU A 242 -4.78 30.52 -2.57
CA LEU A 242 -4.17 30.25 -1.28
C LEU A 242 -5.28 29.81 -0.32
N ASP A 243 -5.13 28.64 0.30
CA ASP A 243 -5.85 28.38 1.55
C ASP A 243 -5.29 29.33 2.62
N ASP A 244 -6.16 29.83 3.51
CA ASP A 244 -5.91 30.77 4.64
C ASP A 244 -4.82 30.35 5.65
N THR A 245 -4.11 29.27 5.37
CA THR A 245 -3.12 28.64 6.25
C THR A 245 -1.69 28.73 5.73
N GLY A 246 -1.48 29.40 4.58
CA GLY A 246 -0.13 29.63 4.02
C GLY A 246 0.52 28.40 3.40
N TYR A 247 -0.21 27.29 3.28
CA TYR A 247 0.28 26.06 2.64
C TYR A 247 -0.21 25.95 1.20
N VAL A 248 0.72 25.68 0.29
CA VAL A 248 0.46 25.43 -1.12
C VAL A 248 -0.08 24.00 -1.27
N THR A 249 -1.40 23.84 -1.17
CA THR A 249 -2.10 22.54 -1.28
C THR A 249 -2.33 22.11 -2.74
N SER A 250 -1.93 22.95 -3.68
CA SER A 250 -1.62 22.61 -5.05
C SER A 250 -0.51 23.54 -5.50
N SER A 251 0.65 23.01 -5.87
CA SER A 251 1.52 23.80 -6.74
C SER A 251 0.71 24.10 -8.00
N PRO A 252 0.76 25.32 -8.54
CA PRO A 252 0.24 25.62 -9.88
C PRO A 252 0.80 24.64 -10.95
N ASP A 253 1.93 24.01 -10.62
CA ASP A 253 2.61 23.01 -11.41
C ASP A 253 2.18 21.59 -10.99
N GLY A 254 1.39 20.90 -11.81
CA GLY A 254 1.10 19.47 -11.67
C GLY A 254 2.40 18.67 -11.45
N ARG A 255 2.66 18.31 -10.19
CA ARG A 255 4.00 17.91 -9.73
C ARG A 255 4.45 16.60 -10.39
N SER A 256 5.66 16.60 -10.95
CA SER A 256 6.37 15.41 -11.41
C SER A 256 6.73 14.46 -10.26
N PHE A 257 7.09 13.23 -10.60
CA PHE A 257 7.47 12.16 -9.67
C PHE A 257 8.55 12.62 -8.68
N ARG A 258 8.30 12.46 -7.38
CA ARG A 258 9.17 12.85 -6.27
C ARG A 258 9.94 11.66 -5.73
N TRP A 259 11.26 11.79 -5.65
CA TRP A 259 12.13 10.77 -5.07
C TRP A 259 12.32 10.94 -3.56
N ILE A 260 12.37 12.19 -3.06
CA ILE A 260 12.56 12.50 -1.63
C ILE A 260 11.70 13.74 -1.28
N PRO A 261 10.87 13.69 -0.23
CA PRO A 261 10.10 14.86 0.23
C PRO A 261 10.95 15.81 1.06
N SER A 262 10.48 17.05 1.23
CA SER A 262 11.10 18.00 2.16
C SER A 262 10.87 17.59 3.62
N LYS A 263 11.80 17.96 4.52
CA LYS A 263 11.69 17.64 5.96
C LYS A 263 10.44 18.22 6.61
N SER A 264 10.05 19.43 6.22
CA SER A 264 8.82 20.07 6.69
C SER A 264 7.60 19.25 6.29
N GLU A 265 7.48 18.89 5.01
CA GLU A 265 6.35 18.06 4.52
C GLU A 265 6.32 16.67 5.19
N LEU A 266 7.49 16.07 5.44
CA LEU A 266 7.60 14.79 6.14
C LEU A 266 7.01 14.85 7.55
N CYS A 267 7.42 15.85 8.34
CA CYS A 267 6.98 16.03 9.73
C CYS A 267 5.52 16.46 9.84
N THR A 268 5.04 17.33 8.97
CA THR A 268 3.69 17.89 9.10
C THR A 268 2.63 17.06 8.40
N HIS A 269 2.96 16.32 7.35
CA HIS A 269 1.95 15.59 6.56
C HIS A 269 2.12 14.08 6.61
N TYR A 270 3.29 13.56 6.22
CA TYR A 270 3.46 12.12 5.99
C TYR A 270 3.36 11.30 7.29
N PHE A 271 3.91 11.79 8.41
CA PHE A 271 3.79 11.08 9.70
C PHE A 271 2.37 11.06 10.29
N HIS A 272 1.41 11.79 9.71
CA HIS A 272 0.00 11.72 10.10
C HIS A 272 -0.80 10.73 9.23
N GLU A 273 -0.17 10.11 8.23
CA GLU A 273 -0.79 9.17 7.31
C GLU A 273 -0.43 7.73 7.67
N ILE A 274 -1.44 6.93 8.04
CA ILE A 274 -1.22 5.52 8.42
C ILE A 274 -0.52 4.74 7.31
N GLY A 275 -0.92 4.93 6.05
CA GLY A 275 -0.30 4.25 4.91
C GLY A 275 1.18 4.61 4.71
N PHE A 276 1.57 5.85 5.02
CA PHE A 276 2.98 6.25 5.00
C PHE A 276 3.74 5.61 6.16
N ILE A 277 3.22 5.69 7.39
CA ILE A 277 3.86 5.07 8.56
C ILE A 277 4.03 3.56 8.34
N ALA A 278 3.01 2.88 7.80
CA ALA A 278 3.07 1.46 7.46
C ALA A 278 4.20 1.16 6.46
N SER A 279 4.32 1.98 5.41
CA SER A 279 5.38 1.86 4.39
C SER A 279 6.77 2.12 4.97
N PHE A 280 6.90 3.14 5.81
CA PHE A 280 8.15 3.52 6.45
C PHE A 280 8.64 2.45 7.43
N VAL A 281 7.75 1.95 8.29
CA VAL A 281 8.07 0.85 9.21
C VAL A 281 8.44 -0.39 8.41
N LEU A 282 7.74 -0.71 7.32
CA LEU A 282 8.08 -1.85 6.47
C LEU A 282 9.48 -1.72 5.89
N PHE A 283 9.82 -0.56 5.34
CA PHE A 283 11.13 -0.30 4.75
C PHE A 283 12.25 -0.45 5.80
N VAL A 284 12.13 0.21 6.96
CA VAL A 284 13.11 0.08 8.05
C VAL A 284 13.26 -1.38 8.50
N SER A 285 12.14 -2.11 8.58
CA SER A 285 12.13 -3.52 8.96
C SER A 285 12.82 -4.40 7.91
N ALA A 286 12.60 -4.11 6.62
CA ALA A 286 13.27 -4.79 5.52
C ALA A 286 14.78 -4.53 5.56
N THR A 287 15.21 -3.29 5.80
CA THR A 287 16.63 -2.95 5.88
C THR A 287 17.31 -3.70 7.03
N VAL A 288 16.67 -3.73 8.21
CA VAL A 288 17.17 -4.47 9.37
C VAL A 288 17.22 -5.97 9.08
N PHE A 289 16.15 -6.54 8.52
CA PHE A 289 16.10 -7.96 8.15
C PHE A 289 17.18 -8.32 7.11
N TRP A 290 17.43 -7.43 6.16
CA TRP A 290 18.40 -7.60 5.08
C TRP A 290 19.84 -7.71 5.59
N ILE A 291 20.18 -6.99 6.68
CA ILE A 291 21.48 -7.15 7.36
C ILE A 291 21.67 -8.60 7.82
N GLY A 292 20.65 -9.20 8.43
CA GLY A 292 20.68 -10.60 8.84
C GLY A 292 20.81 -11.55 7.65
N ALA A 293 20.11 -11.26 6.55
CA ALA A 293 20.21 -12.06 5.33
C ALA A 293 21.60 -12.02 4.68
N ILE A 294 22.30 -10.87 4.70
CA ILE A 294 23.71 -10.75 4.27
C ILE A 294 24.59 -11.66 5.13
N VAL A 295 24.41 -11.65 6.45
CA VAL A 295 25.17 -12.50 7.36
C VAL A 295 24.88 -13.99 7.13
N GLY A 296 23.67 -14.33 6.66
CA GLY A 296 23.27 -15.69 6.29
C GLY A 296 24.00 -16.28 5.07
N ILE A 297 24.76 -15.48 4.32
CA ILE A 297 25.54 -15.96 3.18
C ILE A 297 26.65 -16.91 3.70
N PRO A 298 26.86 -18.11 3.10
CA PRO A 298 27.80 -19.11 3.60
C PRO A 298 29.21 -18.59 3.87
N ALA A 299 29.70 -17.73 2.96
CA ALA A 299 31.04 -17.16 3.04
C ALA A 299 31.25 -16.27 4.27
N ILE A 300 30.19 -15.64 4.77
CA ILE A 300 30.21 -14.79 5.96
C ILE A 300 29.88 -15.64 7.19
N PHE A 301 28.77 -16.38 7.14
CA PHE A 301 28.23 -17.15 8.27
C PHE A 301 29.25 -18.11 8.89
N THR A 302 30.10 -18.73 8.07
CA THR A 302 31.12 -19.71 8.52
C THR A 302 32.38 -19.08 9.11
N ARG A 303 32.61 -17.77 8.92
CA ARG A 303 33.85 -17.08 9.30
C ARG A 303 33.71 -16.17 10.51
N ILE A 304 32.49 -15.98 11.00
CA ILE A 304 32.19 -15.03 12.07
C ILE A 304 32.00 -15.74 13.42
N SER A 305 32.24 -15.00 14.50
CA SER A 305 32.07 -15.54 15.85
C SER A 305 30.60 -15.82 16.16
N GLN A 306 30.36 -16.75 17.09
CA GLN A 306 29.01 -17.13 17.50
C GLN A 306 28.22 -15.94 18.06
N GLY A 307 28.87 -15.04 18.79
CA GLY A 307 28.23 -13.82 19.30
C GLY A 307 27.74 -12.90 18.16
N LEU A 308 28.49 -12.84 17.06
CA LEU A 308 28.07 -12.07 15.88
C LEU A 308 26.91 -12.72 15.14
N ILE A 309 26.86 -14.06 15.07
CA ILE A 309 25.69 -14.79 14.55
C ILE A 309 24.47 -14.52 15.42
N ASP A 310 24.60 -14.60 16.75
CA ASP A 310 23.50 -14.40 17.69
C ASP A 310 22.97 -12.95 17.66
N GLY A 311 23.83 -11.96 17.44
CA GLY A 311 23.45 -10.56 17.30
C GLY A 311 22.97 -10.19 15.89
N LEU A 312 23.81 -10.35 14.88
CA LEU A 312 23.54 -9.86 13.53
C LEU A 312 22.62 -10.76 12.73
N TYR A 313 22.75 -12.09 12.79
CA TYR A 313 21.85 -12.98 12.05
C TYR A 313 20.52 -13.12 12.77
N TRP A 314 20.53 -13.62 14.01
CA TRP A 314 19.30 -13.88 14.76
C TRP A 314 18.63 -12.60 15.28
N GLY A 315 19.40 -11.64 15.79
CA GLY A 315 18.85 -10.42 16.37
C GLY A 315 18.18 -9.53 15.32
N THR A 316 18.84 -9.27 14.19
CA THR A 316 18.28 -8.40 13.15
C THR A 316 17.11 -9.06 12.41
N THR A 317 17.15 -10.36 12.11
CA THR A 317 16.01 -11.05 11.49
C THR A 317 14.77 -11.04 12.40
N THR A 318 14.96 -11.23 13.71
CA THR A 318 13.88 -11.15 14.69
C THR A 318 13.31 -9.73 14.78
N LEU A 319 14.18 -8.72 14.85
CA LEU A 319 13.77 -7.32 14.95
C LEU A 319 13.09 -6.81 13.68
N GLY A 320 13.59 -7.19 12.50
CA GLY A 320 12.91 -6.91 11.23
C GLY A 320 11.55 -7.62 11.16
N GLY A 321 11.47 -8.88 11.59
CA GLY A 321 10.22 -9.63 11.67
C GLY A 321 9.16 -8.96 12.56
N THR A 322 9.53 -8.46 13.73
CA THR A 322 8.57 -7.74 14.59
C THR A 322 8.10 -6.43 13.97
N GLY A 323 8.98 -5.71 13.28
CA GLY A 323 8.59 -4.51 12.53
C GLY A 323 7.65 -4.81 11.36
N PHE A 324 7.82 -5.94 10.66
CA PHE A 324 6.88 -6.38 9.64
C PHE A 324 5.48 -6.71 10.20
N ILE A 325 5.38 -7.23 11.43
CA ILE A 325 4.09 -7.39 12.12
C ILE A 325 3.42 -6.03 12.29
N VAL A 326 4.14 -5.05 12.83
CA VAL A 326 3.62 -3.69 13.07
C VAL A 326 3.14 -3.06 11.76
N SER A 327 3.94 -3.14 10.70
CA SER A 327 3.56 -2.64 9.38
C SER A 327 2.28 -3.32 8.84
N SER A 328 2.18 -4.65 8.98
CA SER A 328 1.01 -5.41 8.53
C SER A 328 -0.27 -4.98 9.24
N LEU A 329 -0.19 -4.78 10.57
CA LEU A 329 -1.31 -4.28 11.35
C LEU A 329 -1.71 -2.86 10.94
N LEU A 330 -0.74 -1.98 10.68
CA LEU A 330 -1.02 -0.62 10.20
C LEU A 330 -1.71 -0.63 8.83
N TYR A 331 -1.32 -1.52 7.90
CA TYR A 331 -2.02 -1.69 6.62
C TYR A 331 -3.44 -2.21 6.77
N MET A 332 -3.69 -3.11 7.72
CA MET A 332 -5.04 -3.55 8.04
C MET A 332 -5.85 -2.36 8.56
N LEU A 333 -5.34 -1.63 9.55
CA LEU A 333 -5.99 -0.48 10.16
C LEU A 333 -6.33 0.60 9.12
N GLU A 334 -5.43 0.88 8.18
CA GLU A 334 -5.65 1.85 7.11
C GLU A 334 -6.97 1.61 6.36
N THR A 335 -7.34 0.35 6.15
CA THR A 335 -8.53 -0.03 5.38
C THR A 335 -9.80 -0.18 6.21
N GLN A 336 -9.68 -0.09 7.53
CA GLN A 336 -10.79 -0.24 8.47
C GLN A 336 -11.42 1.12 8.78
N SER A 337 -12.74 1.14 8.94
CA SER A 337 -13.47 2.34 9.39
C SER A 337 -13.24 2.61 10.88
N LYS A 338 -13.12 1.55 11.68
CA LYS A 338 -12.83 1.58 13.12
C LYS A 338 -11.76 0.54 13.44
N TRP A 339 -10.86 0.85 14.37
CA TRP A 339 -9.73 -0.02 14.71
C TRP A 339 -10.14 -1.45 15.11
N TYR A 340 -11.31 -1.61 15.75
CA TYR A 340 -11.80 -2.90 16.24
C TYR A 340 -12.71 -3.66 15.25
N ILE A 341 -13.09 -3.06 14.11
CA ILE A 341 -13.97 -3.70 13.13
C ILE A 341 -13.13 -4.13 11.92
N PRO A 342 -12.84 -5.43 11.73
CA PRO A 342 -12.11 -5.92 10.57
C PRO A 342 -12.87 -5.68 9.26
N ALA A 343 -12.14 -5.33 8.20
CA ALA A 343 -12.69 -5.00 6.89
C ALA A 343 -12.62 -6.19 5.92
N TRP A 344 -13.28 -7.30 6.25
CA TRP A 344 -13.22 -8.57 5.49
C TRP A 344 -13.60 -8.46 4.01
N HIS A 345 -14.39 -7.46 3.63
CA HIS A 345 -14.84 -7.25 2.25
C HIS A 345 -13.86 -6.41 1.41
N VAL A 346 -12.78 -5.90 2.02
CA VAL A 346 -11.81 -5.01 1.36
C VAL A 346 -10.54 -5.78 1.04
N LEU A 347 -10.20 -5.88 -0.25
CA LEU A 347 -8.99 -6.57 -0.72
C LEU A 347 -7.71 -6.00 -0.07
N GLY A 348 -7.68 -4.70 0.21
CA GLY A 348 -6.56 -4.05 0.90
C GLY A 348 -6.30 -4.58 2.31
N TRP A 349 -7.35 -4.97 3.03
CA TRP A 349 -7.25 -5.53 4.37
C TRP A 349 -6.61 -6.92 4.34
N HIS A 350 -7.02 -7.75 3.38
CA HIS A 350 -6.46 -9.09 3.17
C HIS A 350 -4.96 -9.07 2.87
N ILE A 351 -4.47 -8.06 2.13
CA ILE A 351 -3.04 -7.92 1.86
C ILE A 351 -2.25 -7.77 3.18
N GLY A 352 -2.75 -6.96 4.12
CA GLY A 352 -2.15 -6.83 5.45
C GLY A 352 -2.24 -8.13 6.27
N LEU A 353 -3.39 -8.80 6.25
CA LEU A 353 -3.60 -10.07 6.96
C LEU A 353 -2.65 -11.17 6.49
N TRP A 354 -2.56 -11.41 5.18
CA TRP A 354 -1.71 -12.48 4.65
C TRP A 354 -0.23 -12.19 4.88
N ASN A 355 0.18 -10.93 4.82
CA ASN A 355 1.52 -10.52 5.20
C ASN A 355 1.80 -10.79 6.68
N LEU A 356 0.84 -10.48 7.57
CA LEU A 356 0.95 -10.77 9.00
C LEU A 356 1.14 -12.27 9.26
N LEU A 357 0.32 -13.11 8.64
CA LEU A 357 0.42 -14.57 8.77
C LEU A 357 1.76 -15.10 8.27
N ALA A 358 2.25 -14.59 7.13
CA ALA A 358 3.55 -14.98 6.59
C ALA A 358 4.70 -14.64 7.57
N VAL A 359 4.69 -13.44 8.14
CA VAL A 359 5.72 -12.97 9.08
C VAL A 359 5.67 -13.75 10.40
N LEU A 360 4.48 -14.09 10.90
CA LEU A 360 4.32 -14.95 12.08
C LEU A 360 4.91 -16.35 11.83
N GLY A 361 4.66 -16.91 10.65
CA GLY A 361 5.28 -18.17 10.22
C GLY A 361 6.80 -18.09 10.19
N LEU A 362 7.34 -17.03 9.59
CA LEU A 362 8.79 -16.80 9.53
C LEU A 362 9.42 -16.68 10.93
N LEU A 363 8.82 -15.89 11.83
CA LEU A 363 9.32 -15.73 13.20
C LEU A 363 9.24 -17.02 14.01
N PHE A 364 8.20 -17.83 13.80
CA PHE A 364 8.09 -19.15 14.41
C PHE A 364 9.26 -20.05 13.98
N VAL A 365 9.54 -20.12 12.67
CA VAL A 365 10.65 -20.90 12.12
C VAL A 365 12.00 -20.43 12.67
N VAL A 366 12.22 -19.10 12.68
CA VAL A 366 13.44 -18.48 13.22
C VAL A 366 13.66 -18.86 14.69
N ARG A 367 12.61 -18.73 15.51
CA ARG A 367 12.68 -19.06 16.94
C ARG A 367 12.94 -20.54 17.16
N TRP A 368 12.25 -21.41 16.42
CA TRP A 368 12.44 -22.85 16.50
C TRP A 368 13.87 -23.25 16.09
N ALA A 369 14.37 -22.74 14.96
CA ALA A 369 15.73 -23.01 14.49
C ALA A 369 16.79 -22.56 15.50
N ARG A 370 16.61 -21.39 16.14
CA ARG A 370 17.49 -20.91 17.21
C ARG A 370 17.46 -21.82 18.44
N GLN A 371 16.30 -22.33 18.83
CA GLN A 371 16.18 -23.27 19.95
C GLN A 371 16.91 -24.58 19.63
N VAL A 372 16.70 -25.16 18.45
CA VAL A 372 17.39 -26.38 17.99
C VAL A 372 18.90 -26.17 17.99
N ALA A 373 19.38 -25.06 17.44
CA ALA A 373 20.80 -24.73 17.43
C ALA A 373 21.39 -24.56 18.86
N THR A 374 20.62 -24.01 19.80
CA THR A 374 21.04 -23.88 21.20
C THR A 374 21.11 -25.23 21.89
N LEU A 375 20.11 -26.10 21.69
CA LEU A 375 20.08 -27.45 22.25
C LEU A 375 21.23 -28.31 21.73
N ALA A 376 21.50 -28.26 20.43
CA ALA A 376 22.64 -28.95 19.83
C ALA A 376 23.97 -28.54 20.49
N ARG A 377 24.16 -27.25 20.77
CA ARG A 377 25.35 -26.74 21.49
C ARG A 377 25.46 -27.25 22.93
N ILE A 378 24.34 -27.38 23.64
CA ILE A 378 24.33 -27.89 25.02
C ILE A 378 24.73 -29.36 25.03
N ILE A 379 24.16 -30.15 24.11
CA ILE A 379 24.44 -31.59 23.99
C ILE A 379 25.88 -31.84 23.53
N SER A 380 26.43 -30.99 22.67
CA SER A 380 27.80 -31.13 22.16
C SER A 380 28.88 -30.62 23.11
N ARG A 381 28.54 -30.03 24.27
CA ARG A 381 29.54 -29.71 25.28
C ARG A 381 29.99 -31.02 25.94
N PRO A 382 31.29 -31.38 25.89
CA PRO A 382 31.77 -32.55 26.62
C PRO A 382 31.41 -32.35 28.10
N SER A 383 30.73 -33.33 28.67
CA SER A 383 30.49 -33.42 30.10
C SER A 383 31.80 -33.20 30.81
N LEU A 384 31.93 -32.06 31.51
CA LEU A 384 32.99 -31.85 32.49
C LEU A 384 32.94 -33.06 33.42
N HIS A 385 33.95 -33.92 33.29
CA HIS A 385 34.20 -34.99 34.24
C HIS A 385 34.22 -34.33 35.62
N PHE A 386 33.17 -34.57 36.41
CA PHE A 386 33.29 -34.59 37.86
C PHE A 386 34.18 -35.80 38.17
N GLY A 387 35.49 -35.58 38.04
CA GLY A 387 36.49 -36.46 38.60
C GLY A 387 36.36 -36.35 40.11
N ALA A 388 35.82 -37.40 40.72
CA ALA A 388 36.02 -37.65 42.13
C ALA A 388 37.53 -37.76 42.38
N HIS A 389 38.06 -36.86 43.22
CA HIS A 389 39.23 -37.10 44.04
C HIS A 389 39.07 -36.34 45.35
#